data_AF-A0A1Y2JX13-F1
#
_entry.id   AF-A0A1Y2JX13-F1
#
_cell.length_a   1.000
_cell.length_b   1.000
_cell.length_c   1.000
_cell.angle_alpha   90.00
_cell.angle_beta   90.00
_cell.angle_gamma   90.00
#
_symmetry.space_group_name_H-M   'P 1'
#
loop_
_entity.id
_entity.type
_entity.pdbx_description
1 polymer ?
#
loop_
_entity_poly.entity_id
_entity_poly.type
_entity_poly.pdbx_seq_one_letter_code
_entity_poly.pdbx_strand_id
1 'polypeptide(L)'
;MKFKGLLLGSAAALLAVGGAQAADLPVKAKAVEYVKICSLYGAGFYYIPGTDTCIKLGGYLRAEVAINATDFNGNFSSVNGSANRLTNYYVSRAREDFNVDTRTATEYGVVRTFADVVFSWTTDTYSGNGTGNGSTVYSQLGGTGVSAPNNANAGAIAGGTLGVYYAFIQFAGFTMGKAVAQFDAPWTNYPGNNFDGLTGGGGTVTGVNQFTYTADFGQGITAAISAVDPTAYYQSNLYNT
;
A
#
# COMPACT_ATOMS: atom_id res chain seq x y z
N MET A 1 -78.91 -23.19 -42.11
CA MET A 1 -78.16 -23.15 -43.38
C MET A 1 -76.88 -22.34 -43.14
N LYS A 2 -75.73 -22.99 -42.93
CA LYS A 2 -74.61 -23.16 -43.89
C LYS A 2 -74.11 -21.85 -44.55
N PHE A 3 -73.08 -21.26 -43.95
CA PHE A 3 -71.91 -20.73 -44.66
C PHE A 3 -70.65 -21.21 -43.91
N LYS A 4 -70.19 -22.41 -44.26
CA LYS A 4 -68.84 -22.91 -43.97
C LYS A 4 -67.98 -22.54 -45.19
N GLY A 5 -66.85 -21.86 -45.01
CA GLY A 5 -65.77 -21.93 -46.01
C GLY A 5 -64.99 -20.66 -46.37
N LEU A 6 -64.56 -19.81 -45.43
CA LEU A 6 -63.58 -18.75 -45.80
C LEU A 6 -62.54 -18.36 -44.73
N LEU A 7 -62.22 -19.25 -43.78
CA LEU A 7 -61.19 -18.94 -42.75
C LEU A 7 -60.22 -20.10 -42.49
N LEU A 8 -59.95 -20.93 -43.51
CA LEU A 8 -58.88 -21.94 -43.49
C LEU A 8 -57.70 -21.59 -44.41
N GLY A 9 -57.55 -20.32 -44.79
CA GLY A 9 -56.56 -19.85 -45.77
C GLY A 9 -55.39 -19.01 -45.21
N SER A 10 -55.24 -18.88 -43.89
CA SER A 10 -54.25 -17.94 -43.31
C SER A 10 -53.23 -18.56 -42.33
N ALA A 11 -53.13 -19.89 -42.25
CA ALA A 11 -52.16 -20.56 -41.37
C ALA A 11 -50.95 -21.18 -42.11
N ALA A 12 -50.92 -21.14 -43.45
CA ALA A 12 -49.90 -21.83 -44.26
C ALA A 12 -48.86 -20.90 -44.92
N ALA A 13 -48.83 -19.60 -44.57
CA ALA A 13 -47.93 -18.62 -45.17
C ALA A 13 -46.87 -18.04 -44.21
N LEU A 14 -46.67 -18.64 -43.03
CA LEU A 14 -45.61 -18.24 -42.08
C LEU A 14 -44.47 -19.27 -41.92
N LEU A 15 -44.46 -20.36 -42.69
CA LEU A 15 -43.42 -21.39 -42.61
C LEU A 15 -42.39 -21.35 -43.76
N ALA A 16 -42.28 -20.23 -44.48
CA ALA A 16 -41.39 -20.10 -45.65
C ALA A 16 -40.49 -18.85 -45.64
N VAL A 17 -40.00 -18.43 -44.47
CA VAL A 17 -38.76 -17.62 -44.39
C VAL A 17 -37.67 -18.48 -43.79
N GLY A 18 -36.88 -19.06 -44.68
CA GLY A 18 -35.71 -19.86 -44.32
C GLY A 18 -34.61 -19.02 -43.68
N GLY A 19 -33.86 -19.70 -42.80
CA GLY A 19 -32.41 -19.60 -42.71
C GLY A 19 -31.79 -18.21 -42.59
N ALA A 20 -32.06 -17.50 -41.50
CA ALA A 20 -30.98 -16.72 -40.89
C ALA A 20 -30.27 -17.67 -39.91
N GLN A 21 -29.27 -18.40 -40.42
CA GLN A 21 -28.21 -18.94 -39.57
C GLN A 21 -27.69 -17.75 -38.77
N ALA A 22 -27.93 -17.75 -37.46
CA ALA A 22 -27.28 -16.80 -36.58
C ALA A 22 -25.79 -16.93 -36.85
N ALA A 23 -25.25 -15.89 -37.49
CA ALA A 23 -23.85 -15.79 -37.79
C ALA A 23 -23.10 -16.01 -36.48
N ASP A 24 -22.25 -17.04 -36.52
CA ASP A 24 -21.06 -17.24 -35.71
C ASP A 24 -20.72 -15.96 -34.92
N LEU A 25 -21.21 -15.87 -33.69
CA LEU A 25 -20.57 -14.99 -32.73
C LEU A 25 -19.14 -15.51 -32.70
N PRO A 26 -18.10 -14.71 -32.95
CA PRO A 26 -16.75 -15.25 -33.03
C PRO A 26 -16.47 -16.03 -31.75
N VAL A 27 -16.53 -17.37 -31.83
CA VAL A 27 -16.11 -18.31 -30.79
C VAL A 27 -14.59 -18.36 -30.83
N LYS A 28 -14.04 -17.17 -30.65
CA LYS A 28 -12.69 -16.86 -30.25
C LYS A 28 -12.79 -15.67 -29.34
N ALA A 29 -13.66 -15.77 -28.33
CA ALA A 29 -13.31 -15.22 -27.03
C ALA A 29 -11.94 -15.82 -26.72
N LYS A 30 -10.88 -15.05 -27.00
CA LYS A 30 -9.51 -15.30 -26.55
C LYS A 30 -9.69 -15.78 -25.11
N ALA A 31 -9.15 -16.97 -24.76
CA ALA A 31 -9.35 -17.55 -23.45
C ALA A 31 -9.25 -16.44 -22.42
N VAL A 32 -10.38 -16.08 -21.80
CA VAL A 32 -10.36 -15.11 -20.72
C VAL A 32 -9.60 -15.87 -19.66
N GLU A 33 -8.32 -15.53 -19.51
CA GLU A 33 -7.46 -16.14 -18.53
C GLU A 33 -7.92 -15.59 -17.19
N TYR A 34 -8.99 -16.20 -16.68
CA TYR A 34 -9.55 -15.83 -15.40
C TYR A 34 -8.50 -16.11 -14.33
N VAL A 35 -8.34 -15.14 -13.44
CA VAL A 35 -7.49 -15.32 -12.27
C VAL A 35 -8.09 -16.45 -11.44
N LYS A 36 -7.36 -17.55 -11.30
CA LYS A 36 -7.83 -18.72 -10.55
C LYS A 36 -7.64 -18.46 -9.06
N ILE A 37 -8.58 -18.91 -8.24
CA ILE A 37 -8.43 -18.83 -6.78
C ILE A 37 -7.30 -19.77 -6.35
N CYS A 38 -6.37 -19.29 -5.53
CA CYS A 38 -5.35 -20.11 -4.89
C CYS A 38 -5.78 -20.45 -3.46
N SER A 39 -6.39 -21.62 -3.27
CA SER A 39 -6.85 -22.08 -1.96
C SER A 39 -5.73 -22.52 -1.02
N LEU A 40 -4.51 -22.76 -1.54
CA LEU A 40 -3.37 -23.29 -0.78
C LEU A 40 -2.95 -22.37 0.39
N TYR A 41 -3.06 -21.06 0.20
CA TYR A 41 -2.60 -20.06 1.19
C TYR A 41 -3.75 -19.26 1.84
N GLY A 42 -4.99 -19.68 1.60
CA GLY A 42 -6.19 -19.11 2.21
C GLY A 42 -6.86 -18.01 1.39
N ALA A 43 -7.82 -17.33 2.02
CA ALA A 43 -8.66 -16.34 1.37
C ALA A 43 -7.88 -15.12 0.85
N GLY A 44 -8.29 -14.62 -0.32
CA GLY A 44 -7.70 -13.45 -0.97
C GLY A 44 -6.45 -13.74 -1.82
N PHE A 45 -6.02 -15.00 -1.92
CA PHE A 45 -4.98 -15.42 -2.84
C PHE A 45 -5.54 -15.89 -4.18
N TYR A 46 -4.85 -15.48 -5.24
CA TYR A 46 -5.17 -15.87 -6.62
C TYR A 46 -3.88 -16.29 -7.35
N TYR A 47 -3.97 -17.17 -8.33
CA TYR A 47 -2.82 -17.53 -9.15
C TYR A 47 -2.48 -16.40 -10.13
N ILE A 48 -1.20 -16.05 -10.21
CA ILE A 48 -0.68 -15.20 -11.29
C ILE A 48 -0.82 -16.02 -12.58
N PRO A 49 -1.51 -15.48 -13.62
CA PRO A 49 -1.71 -16.18 -14.89
C PRO A 49 -0.39 -16.72 -15.46
N GLY A 50 -0.43 -17.95 -15.99
CA GLY A 50 0.76 -18.65 -16.50
C GLY A 50 1.76 -19.17 -15.45
N THR A 51 1.46 -19.11 -14.15
CA THR A 51 2.38 -19.59 -13.09
C THR A 51 1.64 -20.32 -11.96
N ASP A 52 2.39 -21.08 -11.15
CA ASP A 52 1.91 -21.67 -9.90
C ASP A 52 2.12 -20.76 -8.67
N THR A 53 2.43 -19.48 -8.92
CA THR A 53 2.63 -18.47 -7.88
C THR A 53 1.28 -17.87 -7.48
N CYS A 54 1.00 -17.90 -6.19
CA CYS A 54 -0.18 -17.24 -5.63
C CYS A 54 0.17 -15.82 -5.22
N ILE A 55 -0.70 -14.86 -5.53
CA ILE A 55 -0.60 -13.45 -5.17
C ILE A 55 -1.81 -13.03 -4.36
N LYS A 56 -1.59 -12.23 -3.32
CA LYS A 56 -2.60 -11.48 -2.59
C LYS A 56 -2.26 -10.01 -2.68
N LEU A 57 -3.24 -9.23 -3.14
CA LEU A 57 -3.21 -7.78 -3.12
C LEU A 57 -4.07 -7.30 -1.97
N GLY A 58 -3.56 -6.35 -1.20
CA GLY A 58 -4.24 -5.80 -0.04
C GLY A 58 -3.84 -4.34 0.19
N GLY A 59 -4.29 -3.81 1.31
CA GLY A 59 -4.02 -2.45 1.71
C GLY A 59 -5.28 -1.65 2.03
N TYR A 60 -5.16 -0.33 2.04
CA TYR A 60 -6.27 0.59 2.27
C TYR A 60 -6.04 1.94 1.60
N LEU A 61 -7.14 2.62 1.29
CA LEU A 61 -7.12 4.05 0.99
C LEU A 61 -7.57 4.82 2.24
N ARG A 62 -6.81 5.86 2.58
CA ARG A 62 -7.12 6.76 3.68
C ARG A 62 -7.15 8.20 3.18
N ALA A 63 -8.20 8.91 3.58
CA ALA A 63 -8.30 10.36 3.42
C ALA A 63 -8.46 10.97 4.81
N GLU A 64 -7.57 11.90 5.17
CA GLU A 64 -7.55 12.55 6.47
C GLU A 64 -7.53 14.06 6.29
N VAL A 65 -8.21 14.77 7.19
CA VAL A 65 -8.07 16.21 7.38
C VAL A 65 -7.81 16.45 8.86
N ALA A 66 -6.73 17.13 9.18
CA ALA A 66 -6.46 17.60 10.53
C ALA A 66 -6.63 19.12 10.58
N ILE A 67 -7.30 19.62 11.61
CA ILE A 67 -7.59 21.04 11.83
C ILE A 67 -6.62 21.57 12.87
N ASN A 68 -6.10 22.78 12.65
CA ASN A 68 -5.09 23.43 13.48
C ASN A 68 -3.83 22.55 13.67
N ALA A 69 -3.42 21.92 12.57
CA ALA A 69 -2.31 20.98 12.54
C ALA A 69 -1.41 21.21 11.31
N THR A 70 -0.13 20.90 11.50
CA THR A 70 0.94 20.89 10.50
C THR A 70 1.47 19.48 10.42
N ASP A 71 1.37 18.83 9.26
CA ASP A 71 1.84 17.45 9.07
C ASP A 71 1.35 16.49 10.19
N PHE A 72 0.05 16.60 10.54
CA PHE A 72 -0.60 15.81 11.59
C PHE A 72 -0.02 15.98 13.01
N ASN A 73 0.74 17.06 13.25
CA ASN A 73 1.15 17.53 14.55
C ASN A 73 0.53 18.91 14.85
N GLY A 74 0.42 19.32 16.11
CA GLY A 74 -0.23 20.60 16.43
C GLY A 74 0.61 21.82 16.03
N ASN A 75 -0.08 22.92 15.68
CA ASN A 75 0.55 24.21 15.32
C ASN A 75 1.14 24.93 16.54
N PHE A 76 2.24 24.43 17.11
CA PHE A 76 2.80 25.00 18.35
C PHE A 76 4.04 25.88 18.15
N SER A 77 4.63 25.90 16.95
CA SER A 77 5.92 26.56 16.72
C SER A 77 6.06 27.18 15.33
N SER A 78 7.06 28.05 15.15
CA SER A 78 7.40 28.69 13.87
C SER A 78 6.23 29.49 13.25
N VAL A 79 6.23 29.66 11.92
CA VAL A 79 5.18 30.32 11.13
C VAL A 79 3.79 29.73 11.36
N ASN A 80 3.71 28.44 11.67
CA ASN A 80 2.44 27.76 11.91
C ASN A 80 1.88 28.05 13.30
N GLY A 81 2.72 28.28 14.31
CA GLY A 81 2.29 28.75 15.63
C GLY A 81 1.94 30.24 15.69
N SER A 82 2.23 31.02 14.64
CA SER A 82 2.06 32.48 14.63
C SER A 82 0.62 32.97 14.47
N ALA A 83 -0.34 32.07 14.21
CA ALA A 83 -1.77 32.37 13.99
C ALA A 83 -2.04 33.56 13.05
N ASN A 84 -1.38 33.57 11.88
CA ASN A 84 -1.48 34.64 10.89
C ASN A 84 -1.76 34.08 9.48
N ARG A 85 -1.65 34.91 8.43
CA ARG A 85 -1.92 34.49 7.04
C ARG A 85 -1.00 33.37 6.50
N LEU A 86 0.11 33.10 7.17
CA LEU A 86 1.07 32.04 6.83
C LEU A 86 0.84 30.77 7.64
N THR A 87 -0.11 30.81 8.59
CA THR A 87 -0.47 29.67 9.40
C THR A 87 -1.35 28.71 8.61
N ASN A 88 -0.98 27.43 8.63
CA ASN A 88 -1.83 26.40 8.06
C ASN A 88 -2.93 26.00 9.06
N TYR A 89 -4.20 26.30 8.76
CA TYR A 89 -5.33 25.98 9.63
C TYR A 89 -5.89 24.57 9.38
N TYR A 90 -5.55 23.94 8.27
CA TYR A 90 -5.92 22.55 8.01
C TYR A 90 -4.89 21.87 7.10
N VAL A 91 -4.58 20.62 7.40
CA VAL A 91 -3.75 19.76 6.53
C VAL A 91 -4.62 18.61 6.05
N SER A 92 -4.56 18.29 4.76
CA SER A 92 -5.20 17.11 4.21
C SER A 92 -4.18 16.11 3.68
N ARG A 93 -4.49 14.82 3.82
CA ARG A 93 -3.69 13.72 3.30
C ARG A 93 -4.56 12.71 2.59
N ALA A 94 -4.13 12.31 1.41
CA ALA A 94 -4.60 11.12 0.74
C ALA A 94 -3.45 10.10 0.74
N ARG A 95 -3.71 8.90 1.25
CA ARG A 95 -2.72 7.85 1.41
C ARG A 95 -3.26 6.53 0.93
N GLU A 96 -2.58 5.93 -0.03
CA GLU A 96 -2.74 4.54 -0.39
C GLU A 96 -1.65 3.75 0.33
N ASP A 97 -2.06 2.74 1.09
CA ASP A 97 -1.20 1.66 1.57
C ASP A 97 -1.51 0.46 0.69
N PHE A 98 -0.49 -0.09 0.03
CA PHE A 98 -0.63 -1.18 -0.93
C PHE A 98 0.28 -2.33 -0.53
N ASN A 99 -0.31 -3.52 -0.37
CA ASN A 99 0.41 -4.71 0.04
C ASN A 99 0.37 -5.77 -1.07
N VAL A 100 1.52 -6.38 -1.32
CA VAL A 100 1.69 -7.48 -2.27
C VAL A 100 2.35 -8.64 -1.54
N ASP A 101 1.63 -9.75 -1.36
CA ASP A 101 2.15 -11.02 -0.82
C ASP A 101 2.13 -12.06 -1.95
N THR A 102 3.30 -12.54 -2.38
CA THR A 102 3.38 -13.66 -3.32
C THR A 102 3.97 -14.89 -2.65
N ARG A 103 3.46 -16.06 -3.01
CA ARG A 103 3.88 -17.34 -2.47
C ARG A 103 3.94 -18.39 -3.56
N THR A 104 5.12 -18.99 -3.73
CA THR A 104 5.38 -20.04 -4.71
C THR A 104 5.80 -21.30 -3.96
N ALA A 105 5.09 -22.40 -4.20
CA ALA A 105 5.50 -23.69 -3.68
C ALA A 105 6.69 -24.21 -4.50
N THR A 106 7.78 -24.57 -3.84
CA THR A 106 8.95 -25.20 -4.47
C THR A 106 9.24 -26.53 -3.79
N GLU A 107 10.11 -27.35 -4.38
CA GLU A 107 10.54 -28.64 -3.81
C GLU A 107 11.19 -28.49 -2.42
N TYR A 108 11.69 -27.30 -2.10
CA TYR A 108 12.40 -26.98 -0.87
C TYR A 108 11.55 -26.17 0.13
N GLY A 109 10.24 -26.06 -0.13
CA GLY A 109 9.31 -25.28 0.66
C GLY A 109 8.79 -24.04 -0.06
N VAL A 110 8.08 -23.19 0.67
CA VAL A 110 7.42 -22.01 0.11
C VAL A 110 8.42 -20.85 0.05
N VAL A 111 8.58 -20.26 -1.14
CA VAL A 111 9.20 -18.94 -1.30
C VAL A 111 8.10 -17.91 -1.17
N ARG A 112 8.21 -17.03 -0.18
CA ARG A 112 7.31 -15.89 0.00
C ARG A 112 8.04 -14.60 -0.32
N THR A 113 7.42 -13.71 -1.08
CA THR A 113 7.84 -12.31 -1.17
C THR A 113 6.74 -11.41 -0.64
N PHE A 114 7.11 -10.37 0.08
CA PHE A 114 6.16 -9.43 0.64
C PHE A 114 6.66 -8.01 0.46
N ALA A 115 5.78 -7.14 -0.03
CA ALA A 115 6.00 -5.71 -0.11
C ALA A 115 4.80 -4.96 0.50
N ASP A 116 5.11 -3.93 1.27
CA ASP A 116 4.17 -2.95 1.80
C ASP A 116 4.71 -1.57 1.43
N VAL A 117 4.01 -0.91 0.53
CA VAL A 117 4.38 0.38 -0.03
C VAL A 117 3.25 1.37 0.18
N VAL A 118 3.65 2.61 0.43
CA VAL A 118 2.73 3.66 0.79
C VAL A 118 2.94 4.83 -0.16
N PHE A 119 1.88 5.23 -0.85
CA PHE A 119 1.83 6.46 -1.62
C PHE A 119 1.08 7.51 -0.83
N SER A 120 1.75 8.58 -0.44
CA SER A 120 1.15 9.66 0.36
C SER A 120 1.26 10.99 -0.36
N TRP A 121 0.12 11.66 -0.52
CA TRP A 121 0.05 13.07 -0.88
C TRP A 121 -0.48 13.86 0.30
N THR A 122 0.25 14.87 0.74
CA THR A 122 -0.13 15.68 1.92
C THR A 122 0.03 17.15 1.58
N THR A 123 -0.99 17.98 1.83
CA THR A 123 -0.88 19.43 1.63
C THR A 123 0.32 19.98 2.41
N ASP A 124 1.08 20.86 1.77
CA ASP A 124 2.30 21.39 2.36
C ASP A 124 2.04 22.54 3.34
N THR A 125 3.10 23.07 3.93
CA THR A 125 3.06 24.20 4.85
C THR A 125 4.10 25.27 4.53
N TYR A 126 3.87 26.47 5.06
CA TYR A 126 4.92 27.50 5.11
C TYR A 126 5.99 27.12 6.13
N SER A 127 7.23 27.52 5.82
CA SER A 127 8.41 27.40 6.69
C SER A 127 9.23 28.70 6.65
N GLY A 128 10.18 28.86 7.57
CA GLY A 128 11.02 30.06 7.70
C GLY A 128 10.59 31.01 8.82
N ASN A 129 11.14 32.23 8.85
CA ASN A 129 10.83 33.23 9.87
C ASN A 129 9.71 34.17 9.41
N GLY A 130 8.55 34.11 10.06
CA GLY A 130 7.35 34.89 9.71
C GLY A 130 7.45 36.41 9.91
N THR A 131 8.51 36.90 10.56
CA THR A 131 8.73 38.34 10.82
C THR A 131 9.65 39.02 9.81
N GLY A 132 10.35 38.27 8.95
CA GLY A 132 11.24 38.80 7.91
C GLY A 132 10.55 38.88 6.53
N ASN A 133 10.66 40.02 5.84
CA ASN A 133 10.14 40.17 4.48
C ASN A 133 10.85 39.19 3.52
N GLY A 134 10.08 38.35 2.81
CA GLY A 134 10.62 37.35 1.87
C GLY A 134 11.34 36.16 2.54
N SER A 135 11.28 36.04 3.87
CA SER A 135 11.97 34.98 4.63
C SER A 135 11.18 33.67 4.74
N THR A 136 10.00 33.59 4.12
CA THR A 136 9.07 32.46 4.26
C THR A 136 8.90 31.75 2.94
N VAL A 137 8.93 30.42 2.97
CA VAL A 137 8.86 29.56 1.80
C VAL A 137 7.66 28.62 1.95
N TYR A 138 6.79 28.60 0.93
CA TYR A 138 5.78 27.56 0.81
C TYR A 138 6.46 26.31 0.23
N SER A 139 6.34 25.17 0.91
CA SER A 139 6.85 23.91 0.42
C SER A 139 8.37 23.86 0.26
N GLN A 140 9.06 23.75 1.39
CA GLN A 140 10.52 23.72 1.45
C GLN A 140 11.06 22.30 1.21
N LEU A 141 12.11 22.17 0.39
CA LEU A 141 12.79 20.89 0.17
C LEU A 141 14.03 20.76 1.07
N GLY A 142 13.97 19.88 2.08
CA GLY A 142 15.03 19.74 3.08
C GLY A 142 15.16 20.99 3.96
N GLY A 143 15.79 20.90 5.13
CA GLY A 143 15.86 22.00 6.13
C GLY A 143 16.59 23.28 5.71
N THR A 144 16.83 23.53 4.42
CA THR A 144 17.76 24.55 3.88
C THR A 144 17.11 25.87 3.45
N GLY A 145 15.82 26.11 3.70
CA GLY A 145 15.17 27.38 3.36
C GLY A 145 14.97 27.61 1.86
N VAL A 146 15.09 26.57 1.03
CA VAL A 146 14.94 26.65 -0.43
C VAL A 146 13.53 26.22 -0.85
N SER A 147 12.88 27.01 -1.71
CA SER A 147 11.60 26.65 -2.32
C SER A 147 11.76 25.42 -3.19
N ALA A 148 10.93 24.40 -2.96
CA ALA A 148 10.91 23.22 -3.79
C ALA A 148 10.59 23.60 -5.26
N PRO A 149 11.39 23.18 -6.24
CA PRO A 149 11.00 23.24 -7.65
C PRO A 149 9.72 22.43 -7.89
N ASN A 150 8.98 22.76 -8.96
CA ASN A 150 7.70 22.13 -9.29
C ASN A 150 7.80 20.58 -9.25
N ASN A 151 6.94 19.94 -8.45
CA ASN A 151 6.84 18.50 -8.15
C ASN A 151 7.85 17.88 -7.16
N ALA A 152 8.74 18.65 -6.51
CA ALA A 152 9.77 18.08 -5.61
C ALA A 152 9.35 17.94 -4.13
N ASN A 153 8.06 18.05 -3.81
CA ASN A 153 7.56 18.09 -2.43
C ASN A 153 6.24 17.32 -2.25
N ALA A 154 5.87 17.04 -1.00
CA ALA A 154 4.74 16.17 -0.65
C ALA A 154 3.36 16.74 -1.04
N GLY A 155 3.25 18.08 -1.15
CA GLY A 155 1.98 18.79 -1.42
C GLY A 155 1.88 19.46 -2.80
N ALA A 156 2.81 19.19 -3.71
CA ALA A 156 2.78 19.72 -5.07
C ALA A 156 1.62 19.10 -5.87
N ILE A 157 1.10 19.81 -6.86
CA ILE A 157 -0.09 19.41 -7.64
C ILE A 157 -0.02 17.97 -8.17
N ALA A 158 1.17 17.52 -8.60
CA ALA A 158 1.45 16.15 -9.03
C ALA A 158 2.61 15.50 -8.24
N GLY A 159 2.83 15.97 -7.01
CA GLY A 159 3.85 15.46 -6.10
C GLY A 159 3.38 14.30 -5.25
N GLY A 160 4.09 14.06 -4.15
CA GLY A 160 3.82 12.99 -3.20
C GLY A 160 5.09 12.31 -2.72
N THR A 161 4.94 11.36 -1.79
CA THR A 161 6.03 10.60 -1.21
C THR A 161 5.74 9.10 -1.32
N LEU A 162 6.81 8.32 -1.57
CA LEU A 162 6.78 6.87 -1.50
C LEU A 162 7.45 6.44 -0.20
N GLY A 163 6.68 5.77 0.66
CA GLY A 163 7.19 5.02 1.79
C GLY A 163 7.30 3.54 1.44
N VAL A 164 8.43 2.91 1.76
CA VAL A 164 8.56 1.45 1.70
C VAL A 164 8.55 0.96 3.13
N TYR A 165 7.49 0.30 3.57
CA TYR A 165 7.34 -0.15 4.95
C TYR A 165 7.99 -1.53 5.14
N TYR A 166 7.70 -2.44 4.21
CA TYR A 166 8.29 -3.77 4.13
C TYR A 166 8.62 -4.12 2.67
N ALA A 167 9.71 -4.85 2.46
CA ALA A 167 10.12 -5.36 1.16
C ALA A 167 11.11 -6.50 1.39
N PHE A 168 10.64 -7.74 1.47
CA PHE A 168 11.48 -8.88 1.84
C PHE A 168 11.11 -10.17 1.10
N ILE A 169 12.06 -11.12 1.14
CA ILE A 169 11.91 -12.49 0.67
C ILE A 169 12.09 -13.43 1.87
N GLN A 170 11.24 -14.43 1.95
CA GLN A 170 11.27 -15.50 2.94
C GLN A 170 11.35 -16.86 2.28
N PHE A 171 12.31 -17.68 2.69
CA PHE A 171 12.48 -19.04 2.17
C PHE A 171 13.33 -19.90 3.11
N ALA A 172 12.89 -21.12 3.40
CA ALA A 172 13.65 -22.10 4.18
C ALA A 172 14.23 -21.56 5.52
N GLY A 173 13.45 -20.74 6.23
CA GLY A 173 13.87 -20.10 7.49
C GLY A 173 14.63 -18.79 7.31
N PHE A 174 15.09 -18.45 6.10
CA PHE A 174 15.71 -17.15 5.83
C PHE A 174 14.66 -16.06 5.64
N THR A 175 14.95 -14.86 6.16
CA THR A 175 14.26 -13.60 5.84
C THR A 175 15.31 -12.59 5.40
N MET A 176 15.15 -12.05 4.19
CA MET A 176 16.12 -11.16 3.56
C MET A 176 15.42 -9.91 3.02
N GLY A 177 15.93 -8.73 3.35
CA GLY A 177 15.37 -7.44 2.91
C GLY A 177 14.80 -6.64 4.08
N LYS A 178 13.87 -5.73 3.79
CA LYS A 178 13.31 -4.80 4.77
C LYS A 178 12.13 -5.44 5.51
N ALA A 179 12.35 -5.86 6.76
CA ALA A 179 11.37 -6.52 7.62
C ALA A 179 11.52 -6.07 9.09
N VAL A 180 10.58 -6.42 9.97
CA VAL A 180 10.67 -6.12 11.41
C VAL A 180 11.91 -6.80 12.01
N ALA A 181 12.70 -6.07 12.80
CA ALA A 181 13.93 -6.61 13.38
C ALA A 181 13.62 -7.71 14.41
N GLN A 182 14.49 -8.73 14.50
CA GLN A 182 14.37 -9.76 15.56
C GLN A 182 14.68 -9.23 16.96
N PHE A 183 15.25 -8.03 17.05
CA PHE A 183 15.58 -7.35 18.30
C PHE A 183 14.46 -6.40 18.76
N ASP A 184 13.41 -6.22 17.95
CA ASP A 184 12.25 -5.45 18.36
C ASP A 184 11.36 -6.27 19.30
N ALA A 185 10.88 -5.61 20.35
CA ALA A 185 9.87 -6.19 21.22
C ALA A 185 8.59 -6.52 20.40
N PRO A 186 7.91 -7.64 20.67
CA PRO A 186 6.76 -8.13 19.89
C PRO A 186 5.50 -7.26 20.00
N TRP A 187 5.54 -6.21 20.82
CA TRP A 187 4.46 -5.24 20.96
C TRP A 187 4.78 -4.08 20.03
N THR A 188 4.15 -4.06 18.85
CA THR A 188 4.05 -2.81 18.08
C THR A 188 3.48 -1.74 19.03
N ASN A 189 4.20 -0.64 19.24
CA ASN A 189 3.78 0.49 20.06
C ASN A 189 2.45 1.05 19.51
N TYR A 190 1.32 0.49 19.94
CA TYR A 190 0.01 0.93 19.48
C TYR A 190 -1.09 0.93 20.56
N PRO A 191 -0.93 1.63 21.70
CA PRO A 191 -2.08 2.13 22.42
C PRO A 191 -2.60 3.40 21.73
N GLY A 192 -3.57 3.25 20.82
CA GLY A 192 -4.41 4.36 20.37
C GLY A 192 -3.82 5.33 19.34
N ASN A 193 -2.88 4.89 18.48
CA ASN A 193 -2.38 5.66 17.32
C ASN A 193 -1.64 6.98 17.63
N ASN A 194 -1.42 7.35 18.90
CA ASN A 194 -0.99 8.70 19.28
C ASN A 194 0.29 8.75 20.15
N PHE A 195 0.86 7.60 20.54
CA PHE A 195 2.08 7.59 21.33
C PHE A 195 3.04 6.49 20.88
N ASP A 196 4.19 6.93 20.39
CA ASP A 196 5.36 6.09 20.15
C ASP A 196 6.45 6.50 21.14
N GLY A 197 6.82 5.61 22.07
CA GLY A 197 7.74 5.95 23.16
C GLY A 197 7.88 4.94 24.29
N LEU A 198 7.40 3.69 24.15
CA LEU A 198 7.75 2.64 25.10
C LEU A 198 9.24 2.30 24.97
N THR A 199 9.93 2.28 26.10
CA THR A 199 11.35 1.92 26.19
C THR A 199 11.55 0.44 25.81
N GLY A 200 12.43 0.19 24.83
CA GLY A 200 12.78 -1.16 24.36
C GLY A 200 12.00 -1.68 23.15
N GLY A 201 11.01 -0.94 22.65
CA GLY A 201 10.42 -1.18 21.33
C GLY A 201 11.06 -0.26 20.29
N GLY A 202 11.29 -0.75 19.07
CA GLY A 202 11.77 0.06 17.95
C GLY A 202 10.91 1.27 17.61
N GLY A 203 9.68 1.33 18.14
CA GLY A 203 8.69 2.39 17.95
C GLY A 203 8.15 2.52 16.52
N THR A 204 8.85 1.95 15.57
CA THR A 204 8.57 2.07 14.17
C THR A 204 7.53 1.07 13.69
N VAL A 205 6.71 1.52 12.75
CA VAL A 205 5.74 0.70 11.99
C VAL A 205 6.32 0.16 10.69
N THR A 206 7.61 0.40 10.44
CA THR A 206 8.37 -0.08 9.26
C THR A 206 9.55 -0.95 9.68
N GLY A 207 9.99 -1.84 8.78
CA GLY A 207 11.15 -2.71 9.04
C GLY A 207 12.52 -2.04 8.87
N VAL A 208 13.58 -2.82 9.02
CA VAL A 208 14.94 -2.50 8.59
C VAL A 208 15.46 -3.55 7.61
N ASN A 209 16.48 -3.18 6.85
CA ASN A 209 17.21 -4.16 6.06
C ASN A 209 17.87 -5.17 6.99
N GLN A 210 17.63 -6.44 6.71
CA GLN A 210 18.18 -7.53 7.51
C GLN A 210 18.46 -8.78 6.67
N PHE A 211 19.34 -9.61 7.20
CA PHE A 211 19.54 -11.00 6.82
C PHE A 211 19.39 -11.86 8.09
N THR A 212 18.31 -12.62 8.14
CA THR A 212 17.92 -13.39 9.32
C THR A 212 17.72 -14.84 8.95
N TYR A 213 18.18 -15.75 9.78
CA TYR A 213 17.83 -17.17 9.73
C TYR A 213 17.08 -17.54 11.01
N THR A 214 15.90 -18.13 10.85
CA THR A 214 15.08 -18.64 11.94
C THR A 214 14.96 -20.16 11.81
N ALA A 215 15.45 -20.88 12.81
CA ALA A 215 15.24 -22.30 12.98
C ALA A 215 14.00 -22.56 13.83
N ASP A 216 13.17 -23.50 13.40
CA ASP A 216 12.05 -24.04 14.18
C ASP A 216 12.43 -25.43 14.70
N PHE A 217 12.39 -25.61 16.02
CA PHE A 217 12.71 -26.86 16.69
C PHE A 217 11.45 -27.69 17.01
N GLY A 218 10.27 -27.21 16.60
CA GLY A 218 8.98 -27.78 16.92
C GLY A 218 8.45 -27.31 18.29
N GLN A 219 7.20 -27.68 18.58
CA GLN A 219 6.53 -27.37 19.85
C GLN A 219 6.49 -25.87 20.21
N GLY A 220 6.54 -24.99 19.21
CA GLY A 220 6.54 -23.54 19.41
C GLY A 220 7.88 -22.95 19.84
N ILE A 221 8.97 -23.71 19.76
CA ILE A 221 10.32 -23.24 20.09
C ILE A 221 11.06 -22.89 18.80
N THR A 222 11.45 -21.63 18.67
CA THR A 222 12.25 -21.13 17.54
C THR A 222 13.50 -20.41 18.05
N ALA A 223 14.57 -20.38 17.24
CA ALA A 223 15.70 -19.49 17.46
C ALA A 223 16.05 -18.75 16.18
N ALA A 224 16.42 -17.48 16.30
CA ALA A 224 16.81 -16.66 15.18
C ALA A 224 18.23 -16.12 15.37
N ILE A 225 19.00 -16.08 14.29
CA ILE A 225 20.26 -15.34 14.18
C ILE A 225 20.05 -14.29 13.10
N SER A 226 20.37 -13.03 13.41
CA SER A 226 20.04 -11.89 12.55
C SER A 226 21.18 -10.90 12.47
N ALA A 227 21.47 -10.44 11.25
CA ALA A 227 22.24 -9.23 10.98
C ALA A 227 21.27 -8.15 10.50
N VAL A 228 21.15 -7.06 11.25
CA VAL A 228 20.23 -5.94 10.97
C VAL A 228 21.01 -4.65 10.73
N ASP A 229 20.51 -3.78 9.87
CA ASP A 229 21.01 -2.40 9.77
C ASP A 229 20.61 -1.61 11.02
N PRO A 230 21.59 -1.12 11.81
CA PRO A 230 21.29 -0.41 13.06
C PRO A 230 20.88 1.05 12.85
N THR A 231 21.23 1.66 11.71
CA THR A 231 21.28 3.13 11.57
C THR A 231 19.91 3.81 11.50
N ALA A 232 18.86 3.07 11.13
CA ALA A 232 17.56 3.68 10.84
C ALA A 232 16.64 3.84 12.07
N TYR A 233 16.65 2.90 13.03
CA TYR A 233 15.66 2.89 14.13
C TYR A 233 16.19 2.41 15.49
N TYR A 234 17.40 1.83 15.56
CA TYR A 234 17.83 1.04 16.73
C TYR A 234 19.14 1.50 17.38
N GLN A 235 19.56 2.73 17.09
CA GLN A 235 20.65 3.37 17.84
C GLN A 235 20.05 4.14 19.02
N SER A 236 20.45 3.79 20.24
CA SER A 236 20.36 4.73 21.35
C SER A 236 21.23 5.94 20.99
N ASN A 237 20.77 7.17 21.28
CA ASN A 237 21.46 8.45 21.05
C ASN A 237 22.81 8.58 21.83
N LEU A 238 23.77 7.68 21.58
CA LEU A 238 25.16 7.84 21.93
C LEU A 238 25.79 8.69 20.81
N TYR A 239 25.57 10.00 20.89
CA TYR A 239 26.35 10.94 20.12
C TYR A 239 27.82 10.76 20.51
N ASN A 240 28.65 10.36 19.55
CA ASN A 240 30.08 10.31 19.76
C ASN A 240 30.57 11.76 19.91
N THR A 241 30.80 12.18 21.15
CA THR A 241 31.41 13.48 21.48
C THR A 241 32.90 13.44 21.22
#